data_AF-A0ABD2PSS1-F1
#
_entry.id   AF-A0ABD2PSS1-F1
#
_cell.length_a   1.000
_cell.length_b   1.000
_cell.length_c   1.000
_cell.angle_alpha   90.00
_cell.angle_beta   90.00
_cell.angle_gamma   90.00
#
_symmetry.space_group_name_H-M   'P 1'
#
loop_
_entity.id
_entity.type
_entity.pdbx_description
1 polymer ?
#
loop_
_entity_poly.entity_id
_entity_poly.type
_entity_poly.pdbx_seq_one_letter_code
_entity_poly.pdbx_strand_id
1 'polypeptide(L)' 'VEPCCWMTYTTHRNTQEVLTILDDLDLESGLVEEEELYKRFGCEERYLNGNLTWWNKLKPKAWLLFDEPYSSNWAK' A
#
# COMPACT_ATOMS: atom_id res chain seq x y z
N VAL A 1 1.54 -35.60 -10.65
CA VAL A 1 0.17 -35.07 -10.84
C VAL A 1 -0.40 -35.75 -12.07
N GLU A 2 -1.56 -36.38 -11.97
CA GLU A 2 -2.20 -37.00 -13.13
C GLU A 2 -2.63 -35.93 -14.16
N PRO A 3 -2.74 -36.26 -15.46
CA PRO A 3 -3.00 -35.26 -16.51
C PRO A 3 -4.27 -34.43 -16.29
N CYS A 4 -5.32 -35.01 -15.69
CA CYS A 4 -6.58 -34.34 -15.38
C CYS A 4 -6.48 -33.32 -14.24
N CYS A 5 -5.48 -33.46 -13.37
CA CYS A 5 -5.25 -32.57 -12.23
C CYS A 5 -4.29 -31.42 -12.55
N TRP A 6 -3.66 -31.43 -13.74
CA TRP A 6 -2.64 -30.45 -14.10
C TRP A 6 -3.19 -29.02 -14.14
N MET A 7 -4.38 -28.82 -14.71
CA MET A 7 -5.03 -27.51 -14.78
C MET A 7 -5.26 -26.91 -13.39
N THR A 8 -5.83 -27.69 -12.47
CA THR A 8 -6.11 -27.23 -11.11
C THR A 8 -4.82 -27.05 -10.30
N TYR A 9 -3.83 -27.92 -10.51
CA TYR A 9 -2.52 -27.83 -9.87
C TYR A 9 -1.75 -26.57 -10.32
N THR A 10 -1.71 -26.27 -11.62
CA THR A 10 -1.06 -25.05 -12.11
C THR A 10 -1.82 -23.80 -11.68
N THR A 11 -3.15 -23.81 -11.68
CA THR A 11 -3.94 -22.70 -11.12
C THR A 11 -3.58 -22.46 -9.66
N HIS A 12 -3.64 -23.47 -8.79
CA HIS A 12 -3.31 -23.31 -7.37
C HIS A 12 -1.87 -22.84 -7.15
N ARG A 13 -0.92 -23.40 -7.89
CA ARG A 13 0.49 -23.00 -7.81
C ARG A 13 0.70 -21.56 -8.27
N ASN A 14 0.14 -21.17 -9.42
CA ASN A 14 0.25 -19.83 -9.95
C ASN A 14 -0.44 -18.82 -9.02
N THR A 15 -1.57 -19.18 -8.40
CA THR A 15 -2.23 -18.33 -7.40
C THR A 15 -1.35 -18.16 -6.16
N GLN A 16 -0.71 -19.23 -5.66
CA GLN A 16 0.20 -19.11 -4.52
C GLN A 16 1.42 -18.23 -4.83
N GLU A 17 2.03 -18.40 -6.01
CA GLU A 17 3.14 -17.55 -6.46
C GLU A 17 2.71 -16.07 -6.58
N VAL A 18 1.51 -15.80 -7.09
CA VAL A 18 0.97 -14.43 -7.16
C VAL A 18 0.65 -13.87 -5.78
N LEU A 19 0.05 -14.65 -4.87
CA LEU A 19 -0.25 -14.19 -3.51
C LEU A 19 1.02 -13.82 -2.75
N THR A 20 2.10 -14.59 -2.89
CA THR A 20 3.39 -14.24 -2.27
C THR A 20 3.95 -12.91 -2.81
N ILE A 21 3.79 -12.66 -4.12
CA ILE A 21 4.21 -11.39 -4.73
C ILE A 21 3.35 -10.23 -4.19
N LEU A 22 2.04 -10.44 -4.00
CA LEU A 22 1.15 -9.42 -3.47
C LEU A 22 1.47 -9.07 -2.01
N ASP A 23 1.74 -10.08 -1.17
CA ASP A 23 2.12 -9.88 0.24
C ASP A 23 3.44 -9.09 0.36
N ASP A 24 4.42 -9.38 -0.50
CA ASP A 24 5.70 -8.67 -0.54
C ASP A 24 5.54 -7.19 -0.95
N LEU A 25 4.65 -6.90 -1.92
CA LEU A 25 4.35 -5.54 -2.36
C LEU A 25 3.58 -4.71 -1.30
N ASP A 26 2.71 -5.35 -0.53
CA ASP A 26 1.94 -4.69 0.53
C ASP A 26 2.86 -4.24 1.69
N LEU A 27 3.90 -5.03 1.99
CA LEU A 27 4.95 -4.65 2.95
C LEU A 27 5.77 -3.44 2.46
N GLU A 28 6.00 -3.31 1.16
CA GLU A 28 6.72 -2.18 0.55
C GLU A 28 5.87 -0.90 0.48
N SER A 29 4.54 -1.03 0.32
CA SER A 29 3.57 0.08 0.38
C SER A 29 3.62 0.86 1.71
N GLY A 30 3.97 0.18 2.81
CA GLY A 30 4.17 0.80 4.12
C GLY A 30 5.40 1.71 4.22
N LEU A 31 6.29 1.71 3.23
CA LEU A 31 7.57 2.43 3.20
C LEU A 31 7.59 3.55 2.15
N VAL A 32 6.44 4.11 1.76
CA VAL A 32 6.44 5.33 0.94
C VAL A 32 7.27 6.38 1.67
N GLU A 33 8.36 6.81 1.04
CA GLU A 33 9.26 7.81 1.59
C GLU A 33 8.46 9.10 1.89
N GLU A 34 8.64 9.68 3.07
CA GLU A 34 7.86 10.86 3.49
C GLU A 34 7.96 12.00 2.45
N GLU A 35 9.12 12.14 1.80
CA GLU A 35 9.32 13.12 0.73
C GLU A 35 8.36 12.90 -0.46
N GLU A 36 8.23 11.66 -0.95
CA GLU A 36 7.33 11.32 -2.05
C GLU A 36 5.85 11.48 -1.64
N LEU A 37 5.52 11.13 -0.39
CA LEU A 37 4.20 11.36 0.18
C LEU A 37 3.84 12.86 0.14
N TYR A 38 4.69 13.73 0.69
CA TYR A 38 4.42 15.16 0.72
C TYR A 38 4.48 15.80 -0.66
N LYS A 39 5.25 15.25 -1.61
CA LYS A 39 5.23 15.65 -3.02
C LYS A 39 3.88 15.40 -3.68
N ARG A 40 3.26 14.24 -3.44
CA ARG A 40 1.90 13.90 -3.93
C ARG A 40 0.84 14.91 -3.46
N PHE A 41 1.02 15.46 -2.26
CA PHE A 41 0.12 16.47 -1.68
C PHE A 41 0.53 17.93 -1.94
N GLY A 42 1.58 18.19 -2.73
CA GLY A 42 2.07 19.54 -3.03
C GLY A 42 2.68 20.27 -1.82
N CYS A 43 3.17 19.51 -0.84
CA CYS A 43 3.76 20.01 0.41
C CYS A 43 5.29 19.80 0.48
N GLU A 44 5.94 19.39 -0.61
CA GLU A 44 7.39 19.13 -0.72
C GLU A 44 8.24 20.31 -0.21
N GLU A 45 8.00 21.54 -0.68
CA GLU A 45 8.74 22.71 -0.20
C GLU A 45 8.55 22.98 1.30
N ARG A 46 7.36 22.67 1.84
CA ARG A 46 7.09 22.85 3.28
C ARG A 46 7.75 21.76 4.12
N TYR A 47 7.84 20.54 3.59
CA TYR A 47 8.59 19.44 4.17
C TYR A 47 10.09 19.76 4.23
N LEU A 48 10.68 20.18 3.09
CA LEU A 48 12.10 20.54 2.99
C LEU A 48 12.47 21.73 3.88
N ASN A 49 11.58 22.72 4.01
CA ASN A 49 11.77 23.87 4.89
C ASN A 49 11.44 23.58 6.37
N GLY A 50 11.02 22.36 6.72
CA GLY A 50 10.62 21.99 8.08
C GLY A 50 9.35 22.70 8.59
N ASN A 51 8.57 23.33 7.70
CA ASN A 51 7.40 24.16 8.01
C ASN A 51 6.08 23.44 7.68
N LEU A 52 5.96 22.19 8.15
CA LEU A 52 4.73 21.42 8.03
C LEU A 52 3.74 21.83 9.11
N THR A 53 2.55 22.26 8.69
CA THR A 53 1.45 22.49 9.62
C THR A 53 0.94 21.14 10.16
N TRP A 54 0.25 21.18 11.30
CA TRP A 54 -0.42 20.00 11.84
C TRP A 54 -1.40 19.38 10.83
N TRP A 55 -2.12 20.20 10.08
CA TRP A 55 -3.01 19.73 9.01
C TRP A 55 -2.25 19.02 7.88
N ASN A 56 -1.08 19.53 7.47
CA ASN A 56 -0.28 18.88 6.43
C ASN A 56 0.16 17.47 6.84
N LYS A 57 0.38 17.23 8.14
CA LYS A 57 0.71 15.89 8.68
C LYS A 57 -0.52 14.99 8.83
N LEU A 58 -1.68 15.56 9.10
CA LEU A 58 -2.93 14.81 9.30
C LEU A 58 -3.59 14.41 7.98
N LYS A 59 -3.53 15.28 6.97
CA LYS A 59 -4.17 15.09 5.66
C LYS A 59 -3.78 13.77 4.97
N PRO A 60 -2.49 13.37 4.87
CA PRO A 60 -2.11 12.10 4.27
C PRO A 60 -2.68 10.89 5.02
N LYS A 61 -2.69 10.94 6.36
CA LYS A 61 -3.24 9.87 7.21
C LYS A 61 -4.75 9.75 7.08
N ALA A 62 -5.45 10.87 6.98
CA ALA A 62 -6.88 10.90 6.72
C ALA A 62 -7.21 10.37 5.32
N TRP A 63 -6.36 10.63 4.32
CA TRP A 63 -6.54 10.14 2.96
C TRP A 63 -6.39 8.62 2.86
N LEU A 64 -5.44 8.03 3.58
CA LEU A 64 -5.22 6.59 3.63
C LEU A 64 -6.48 5.80 4.04
N LEU A 65 -7.30 6.39 4.93
CA LEU A 65 -8.59 5.80 5.36
C LEU A 65 -9.62 5.71 4.22
N PHE A 66 -9.55 6.60 3.24
CA PHE A 66 -10.46 6.62 2.09
C PHE A 66 -9.93 5.79 0.91
N ASP A 67 -8.60 5.75 0.74
CA ASP A 67 -7.95 4.97 -0.32
C ASP A 67 -8.01 3.47 -0.01
N GLU A 68 -7.84 3.09 1.26
CA GLU A 68 -7.92 1.72 1.74
C GLU A 68 -8.93 1.59 2.89
N PRO A 69 -10.23 1.47 2.58
CA PRO A 69 -11.29 1.42 3.59
C PRO A 69 -11.24 0.16 4.49
N TYR A 70 -10.28 -0.75 4.31
CA TYR A 70 -10.13 -1.95 5.15
C TYR A 70 -8.81 -1.97 5.95
N SER A 71 -7.97 -0.94 5.85
CA SER A 71 -6.61 -0.94 6.43
C SER A 71 -6.52 -0.41 7.87
N SER A 72 -7.62 0.04 8.48
CA SER A 72 -7.63 0.54 9.87
C SER A 72 -8.71 -0.08 10.75
N ASN A 73 -8.48 -0.14 12.08
CA ASN A 73 -9.47 -0.61 13.05
C ASN A 73 -10.77 0.24 13.06
N TRP A 74 -10.71 1.50 12.61
CA TRP A 74 -11.87 2.39 12.51
C TRP A 74 -12.64 2.25 11.19
N ALA A 75 -12.10 1.48 10.25
CA ALA A 75 -12.69 1.21 8.95
C ALA A 75 -13.25 -0.22 8.84
N LYS A 76 -13.25 -0.99 9.94
CA LYS A 76 -14.03 -2.22 10.11
C LYS A 76 -15.45 -1.92 10.59
#